data_AF-F6UA17-F1
#
_entry.id   AF-F6UA17-F1
#
_cell.length_a   1.000
_cell.length_b   1.000
_cell.length_c   1.000
_cell.angle_alpha   90.00
_cell.angle_beta   90.00
_cell.angle_gamma   90.00
#
_symmetry.space_group_name_H-M   'P 1'
#
loop_
_entity.id
_entity.type
_entity.pdbx_description
1 polymer ?
#
loop_
_entity_poly.entity_id
_entity_poly.type
_entity_poly.pdbx_seq_one_letter_code
_entity_poly.pdbx_strand_id
1 'polypeptide(L)'
;MPERVQNSTLSSETSVQPGDKMSDTVKSVPVPTEGSWKAVAKDQKTRKKRKHSRRENYSIYVYKVLKQVHPLTSISTKAVGIMDSFINDIFDRIASEASRLARYTKRSTIASREIQTAVLLTLPGELARHAVSEGTKAITKYTSAK
;
A
#
# COMPACT_ATOMS: atom_id res chain seq x y z
N MET A 1 49.40 43.56 14.06
CA MET A 1 49.56 43.14 15.48
C MET A 1 48.20 42.76 16.01
N PRO A 2 48.01 41.65 16.77
CA PRO A 2 48.99 40.67 17.33
C PRO A 2 48.90 39.26 16.66
N GLU A 3 50.00 38.50 16.48
CA GLU A 3 50.67 37.50 17.38
C GLU A 3 49.80 36.28 17.74
N ARG A 4 50.10 34.99 17.47
CA ARG A 4 51.28 34.08 17.48
C ARG A 4 51.16 33.06 18.62
N VAL A 5 51.00 31.78 18.29
CA VAL A 5 51.62 30.61 18.97
C VAL A 5 51.69 29.50 17.89
N GLN A 6 52.83 29.08 17.30
CA GLN A 6 53.92 28.21 17.83
C GLN A 6 53.37 26.90 18.43
N ASN A 7 53.79 25.65 18.16
CA ASN A 7 54.97 24.99 17.59
C ASN A 7 54.56 23.50 17.38
N SER A 8 54.86 22.79 16.27
CA SER A 8 56.12 22.17 15.86
C SER A 8 56.45 20.79 16.49
N THR A 9 56.37 19.75 15.64
CA THR A 9 57.43 18.74 15.34
C THR A 9 57.56 17.44 16.17
N LEU A 10 57.84 16.39 15.37
CA LEU A 10 58.57 15.11 15.59
C LEU A 10 57.70 13.86 15.77
N SER A 11 57.59 13.01 14.74
CA SER A 11 58.54 11.92 14.35
C SER A 11 58.21 10.63 15.13
N SER A 12 58.24 9.40 14.61
CA SER A 12 58.96 8.81 13.47
C SER A 12 58.46 7.38 13.22
N GLU A 13 58.66 6.95 11.97
CA GLU A 13 58.86 5.62 11.37
C GLU A 13 59.06 4.36 12.24
N THR A 14 58.66 3.19 11.69
CA THR A 14 59.42 1.92 11.45
C THR A 14 58.38 0.82 11.11
N SER A 15 58.24 0.20 9.93
CA SER A 15 59.12 -0.61 9.03
C SER A 15 59.38 -2.08 9.45
N VAL A 16 58.69 -3.01 8.76
CA VAL A 16 59.07 -4.39 8.30
C VAL A 16 59.03 -5.62 9.26
N GLN A 17 58.56 -6.76 8.67
CA GLN A 17 58.18 -8.13 9.12
C GLN A 17 59.37 -9.07 9.47
N PRO A 18 59.29 -10.45 9.60
CA PRO A 18 58.18 -11.46 9.66
C PRO A 18 58.33 -12.57 10.75
N GLY A 19 57.36 -13.51 10.86
CA GLY A 19 57.54 -14.76 11.62
C GLY A 19 56.28 -15.65 11.73
N ASP A 20 56.40 -16.90 11.26
CA ASP A 20 55.40 -17.96 11.05
C ASP A 20 54.52 -18.38 12.23
N LYS A 21 53.28 -18.86 11.96
CA LYS A 21 52.80 -20.23 12.27
C LYS A 21 51.50 -20.60 11.51
N MET A 22 51.57 -21.76 10.88
CA MET A 22 50.57 -22.50 10.11
C MET A 22 49.39 -23.02 10.95
N SER A 23 48.15 -22.99 10.44
CA SER A 23 47.20 -24.11 10.57
C SER A 23 46.04 -24.01 9.58
N ASP A 24 46.03 -24.97 8.65
CA ASP A 24 44.94 -25.31 7.75
C ASP A 24 43.66 -25.65 8.51
N THR A 25 42.52 -25.12 8.09
CA THR A 25 41.24 -25.85 8.08
C THR A 25 40.30 -25.21 7.06
N VAL A 26 40.36 -25.75 5.84
CA VAL A 26 39.34 -25.52 4.80
C VAL A 26 38.04 -26.18 5.28
N LYS A 27 37.05 -25.39 5.73
CA LYS A 27 35.70 -25.89 5.98
C LYS A 27 34.94 -25.96 4.66
N SER A 28 34.78 -27.18 4.18
CA SER A 28 33.97 -27.56 3.03
C SER A 28 32.50 -27.18 3.23
N VAL A 29 31.94 -26.52 2.22
CA VAL A 29 30.51 -26.25 2.08
C VAL A 29 29.81 -27.56 1.67
N PRO A 30 28.77 -28.02 2.37
CA PRO A 30 28.03 -29.21 1.95
C PRO A 30 27.08 -28.86 0.80
N VAL A 31 27.30 -29.51 -0.35
CA VAL A 31 26.42 -29.53 -1.52
C VAL A 31 25.08 -30.17 -1.15
N PRO A 32 23.92 -29.56 -1.43
CA PRO A 32 22.63 -30.22 -1.24
C PRO A 32 22.40 -31.21 -2.39
N THR A 33 22.49 -32.51 -2.12
CA THR A 33 22.10 -33.58 -3.04
C THR A 33 20.58 -33.70 -3.13
N GLU A 34 20.09 -33.91 -4.35
CA GLU A 34 18.70 -34.11 -4.74
C GLU A 34 17.93 -35.16 -3.92
N GLY A 35 16.61 -34.94 -3.82
CA GLY A 35 15.66 -35.99 -4.12
C GLY A 35 15.24 -36.92 -2.98
N SER A 36 14.56 -36.41 -1.96
CA SER A 36 13.72 -37.23 -1.07
C SER A 36 12.27 -36.81 -1.20
N TRP A 37 11.53 -37.45 -2.11
CA TRP A 37 10.09 -37.28 -2.24
C TRP A 37 9.40 -37.93 -1.03
N LYS A 38 9.09 -37.13 -0.01
CA LYS A 38 8.19 -37.56 1.07
C LYS A 38 6.78 -37.66 0.51
N ALA A 39 6.25 -38.89 0.49
CA ALA A 39 4.89 -39.20 0.11
C ALA A 39 3.90 -38.38 0.95
N VAL A 40 3.11 -37.53 0.29
CA VAL A 40 1.99 -36.82 0.90
C VAL A 40 0.84 -37.80 1.12
N ALA A 41 0.64 -38.23 2.36
CA ALA A 41 -0.57 -38.92 2.77
C ALA A 41 -1.79 -38.02 2.48
N LYS A 42 -2.75 -38.54 1.70
CA LYS A 42 -4.05 -37.88 1.48
C LYS A 42 -4.85 -37.90 2.78
N ASP A 43 -4.74 -36.83 3.55
CA ASP A 43 -5.70 -36.51 4.61
C ASP A 43 -7.05 -36.23 3.93
N GLN A 44 -8.00 -37.16 4.08
CA GLN A 44 -9.39 -36.95 3.69
C GLN A 44 -10.01 -35.90 4.62
N LYS A 45 -9.72 -34.62 4.34
CA LYS A 45 -10.46 -33.51 4.94
C LYS A 45 -11.92 -33.62 4.51
N THR A 46 -12.74 -33.98 5.48
CA THR A 46 -14.18 -33.75 5.50
C THR A 46 -14.50 -32.44 4.81
N ARG A 47 -15.39 -32.52 3.80
CA ARG A 47 -15.78 -31.43 2.92
C ARG A 47 -16.43 -30.31 3.73
N LYS A 48 -15.62 -29.45 4.37
CA LYS A 48 -16.07 -28.20 4.97
C LYS A 48 -16.82 -27.47 3.87
N LYS A 49 -18.12 -27.25 4.08
CA LYS A 49 -18.98 -26.43 3.22
C LYS A 49 -18.17 -25.19 2.85
N ARG A 50 -17.92 -25.01 1.54
CA ARG A 50 -17.15 -23.88 1.01
C ARG A 50 -17.72 -22.63 1.67
N LYS A 51 -16.92 -21.97 2.50
CA LYS A 51 -17.31 -20.70 3.12
C LYS A 51 -17.79 -19.82 1.96
N HIS A 52 -19.04 -19.39 2.01
CA HIS A 52 -19.59 -18.45 1.04
C HIS A 52 -18.58 -17.30 0.93
N SER A 53 -18.09 -17.02 -0.28
CA SER A 53 -17.17 -15.91 -0.50
C SER A 53 -17.79 -14.67 0.14
N ARG A 54 -17.07 -14.00 1.04
CA ARG A 54 -17.59 -12.83 1.73
C ARG A 54 -17.95 -11.81 0.64
N ARG A 55 -19.22 -11.44 0.53
CA ARG A 55 -19.59 -10.29 -0.29
C ARG A 55 -18.93 -9.08 0.35
N GLU A 56 -17.96 -8.51 -0.35
CA GLU A 56 -17.41 -7.22 0.01
C GLU A 56 -18.55 -6.21 -0.09
N ASN A 57 -18.82 -5.51 1.01
CA ASN A 57 -19.89 -4.52 1.10
C ASN A 57 -19.40 -3.33 1.91
N TYR A 58 -20.02 -2.18 1.69
CA TYR A 58 -19.65 -0.91 2.29
C TYR A 58 -20.35 -0.65 3.64
N SER A 59 -21.09 -1.63 4.18
CA SER A 59 -21.95 -1.44 5.35
C SER A 59 -21.22 -0.83 6.55
N ILE A 60 -20.01 -1.30 6.85
CA ILE A 60 -19.20 -0.80 7.98
C ILE A 60 -18.87 0.69 7.81
N TYR A 61 -18.56 1.11 6.58
CA TYR A 61 -18.22 2.50 6.27
C TYR A 61 -19.45 3.40 6.29
N VAL A 62 -20.59 2.91 5.81
CA VAL A 62 -21.88 3.62 5.90
C VAL A 62 -22.22 3.91 7.36
N TYR A 63 -22.05 2.94 8.27
CA TYR A 63 -22.25 3.17 9.70
C TYR A 63 -21.26 4.18 10.30
N LYS A 64 -19.98 4.09 9.93
CA LYS A 64 -18.94 5.03 10.41
C LYS A 64 -19.27 6.46 10.02
N VAL A 65 -19.62 6.70 8.76
CA VAL A 65 -19.97 8.04 8.27
C VAL A 65 -21.27 8.51 8.92
N LEU A 66 -22.29 7.64 9.04
CA LEU A 66 -23.55 7.99 9.70
C LEU A 66 -23.33 8.47 11.14
N LYS A 67 -22.47 7.79 11.91
CA LYS A 67 -22.19 8.20 13.30
C LYS A 67 -21.38 9.48 13.41
N GLN A 68 -20.61 9.85 12.39
CA GLN A 68 -19.91 11.14 12.33
C GLN A 68 -20.89 12.30 12.10
N VAL A 69 -21.94 12.11 11.29
CA VAL A 69 -22.91 13.17 10.97
C VAL A 69 -24.11 13.20 11.93
N HIS A 70 -24.57 12.03 12.40
CA HIS A 70 -25.73 11.87 13.28
C HIS A 70 -25.47 10.79 14.35
N PRO A 71 -24.85 11.13 15.48
CA PRO A 71 -24.44 10.16 16.50
C PRO A 71 -25.60 9.32 17.09
N LEU A 72 -26.78 9.92 17.25
CA LEU A 72 -27.94 9.28 17.89
C LEU A 72 -28.85 8.53 16.90
N THR A 73 -28.68 8.73 15.60
CA THR A 73 -29.53 8.11 14.58
C THR A 73 -29.04 6.70 14.25
N SER A 74 -29.97 5.81 13.93
CA SER A 74 -29.72 4.48 13.40
C SER A 74 -30.32 4.34 12.00
N ILE A 75 -29.79 3.41 11.20
CA ILE A 75 -30.25 3.11 9.85
C ILE A 75 -30.67 1.64 9.78
N SER A 76 -31.77 1.36 9.09
CA SER A 76 -32.26 -0.01 8.93
C SER A 76 -31.33 -0.82 8.02
N THR A 77 -31.32 -2.15 8.19
CA THR A 77 -30.51 -3.06 7.35
C THR A 77 -30.90 -2.97 5.87
N LYS A 78 -32.19 -2.78 5.56
CA LYS A 78 -32.67 -2.54 4.20
C LYS A 78 -32.11 -1.24 3.62
N ALA A 79 -32.13 -0.15 4.38
CA ALA A 79 -31.59 1.13 3.94
C ALA A 79 -30.06 1.08 3.74
N VAL A 80 -29.33 0.32 4.56
CA VAL A 80 -27.89 0.07 4.32
C VAL A 80 -27.66 -0.67 3.00
N GLY A 81 -28.51 -1.64 2.64
CA GLY A 81 -28.43 -2.31 1.33
C GLY A 81 -28.66 -1.38 0.13
N ILE A 82 -29.57 -0.40 0.28
CA ILE A 82 -29.78 0.65 -0.72
C ILE A 82 -28.51 1.52 -0.85
N MET A 83 -27.92 1.92 0.28
CA MET A 83 -26.68 2.71 0.29
C MET A 83 -25.49 1.95 -0.32
N ASP A 84 -25.37 0.66 -0.06
CA ASP A 84 -24.34 -0.20 -0.65
C ASP A 84 -24.48 -0.25 -2.18
N SER A 85 -25.70 -0.40 -2.68
CA SER A 85 -25.99 -0.39 -4.12
C SER A 85 -25.72 0.99 -4.74
N PHE A 86 -26.08 2.07 -4.05
CA PHE A 86 -25.80 3.44 -4.48
C PHE A 86 -24.30 3.71 -4.63
N ILE A 87 -23.49 3.26 -3.66
CA ILE A 87 -22.03 3.42 -3.71
C ILE A 87 -21.47 2.67 -4.92
N ASN A 88 -21.95 1.45 -5.19
CA ASN A 88 -21.52 0.68 -6.37
C ASN A 88 -21.91 1.36 -7.69
N ASP A 89 -23.14 1.90 -7.83
CA ASP A 89 -23.55 2.61 -9.06
C ASP A 89 -22.66 3.85 -9.33
N ILE A 90 -22.36 4.64 -8.30
CA ILE A 90 -21.46 5.79 -8.44
C ILE A 90 -20.02 5.36 -8.71
N PHE A 91 -19.54 4.30 -8.06
CA PHE A 91 -18.21 3.76 -8.29
C PHE A 91 -18.03 3.30 -9.74
N ASP A 92 -18.98 2.52 -10.25
CA ASP A 92 -18.92 2.00 -11.62
C ASP A 92 -18.98 3.13 -12.66
N ARG A 93 -19.79 4.17 -12.42
CA ARG A 93 -19.84 5.37 -13.28
C ARG A 93 -18.50 6.10 -13.31
N ILE A 94 -17.90 6.37 -12.15
CA ILE A 94 -16.60 7.05 -12.06
C ILE A 94 -15.50 6.21 -12.70
N ALA A 95 -15.46 4.90 -12.40
CA ALA A 95 -14.47 3.98 -12.95
C ALA A 95 -14.55 3.89 -14.48
N SER A 96 -15.78 3.85 -15.01
CA SER A 96 -16.02 3.82 -16.46
C SER A 96 -15.53 5.10 -17.15
N GLU A 97 -15.85 6.27 -16.61
CA GLU A 97 -15.37 7.54 -17.17
C GLU A 97 -13.86 7.72 -17.01
N ALA A 98 -13.28 7.34 -15.87
CA ALA A 98 -11.84 7.40 -15.65
C ALA A 98 -11.07 6.48 -16.60
N SER A 99 -11.58 5.27 -16.84
CA SER A 99 -11.05 4.33 -17.85
C SER A 99 -11.09 4.95 -19.24
N ARG A 100 -12.21 5.60 -19.61
CA ARG A 100 -12.35 6.29 -20.89
C ARG A 100 -11.34 7.44 -21.04
N LEU A 101 -11.13 8.23 -19.99
CA LEU A 101 -10.13 9.31 -19.96
C LEU A 101 -8.68 8.80 -20.07
N ALA A 102 -8.33 7.71 -19.40
CA ALA A 102 -7.02 7.09 -19.53
C ALA A 102 -6.76 6.63 -20.98
N ARG A 103 -7.78 6.05 -21.63
CA ARG A 103 -7.70 5.65 -23.04
C ARG A 103 -7.53 6.84 -23.98
N TYR A 104 -8.24 7.96 -23.74
CA TYR A 104 -8.07 9.18 -24.56
C TYR A 104 -6.66 9.77 -24.45
N THR A 105 -6.09 9.74 -23.26
CA THR A 105 -4.72 10.20 -23.02
C THR A 105 -3.64 9.18 -23.41
N LYS A 106 -4.05 8.02 -23.95
CA LYS A 106 -3.20 6.88 -24.35
C LYS A 106 -2.33 6.33 -23.22
N ARG A 107 -2.84 6.41 -21.98
CA ARG A 107 -2.18 5.85 -20.79
C ARG A 107 -2.84 4.53 -20.40
N SER A 108 -2.02 3.55 -20.01
CA SER A 108 -2.48 2.27 -19.46
C SER A 108 -2.78 2.33 -17.97
N THR A 109 -2.36 3.40 -17.30
CA THR A 109 -2.55 3.62 -15.86
C THR A 109 -3.55 4.76 -15.63
N ILE A 110 -4.54 4.51 -14.79
CA ILE A 110 -5.48 5.53 -14.30
C ILE A 110 -4.79 6.25 -13.13
N ALA A 111 -4.47 7.54 -13.27
CA ALA A 111 -3.92 8.35 -12.19
C ALA A 111 -5.02 9.14 -11.47
N SER A 112 -4.64 9.81 -10.37
CA SER A 112 -5.56 10.63 -9.58
C SER A 112 -6.23 11.75 -10.39
N ARG A 113 -5.55 12.25 -11.44
CA ARG A 113 -6.08 13.27 -12.35
C ARG A 113 -7.27 12.76 -13.18
N GLU A 114 -7.20 11.54 -13.69
CA GLU A 114 -8.31 10.93 -14.43
C GLU A 114 -9.51 10.70 -13.50
N ILE A 115 -9.28 10.24 -12.26
CA ILE A 115 -10.34 10.10 -11.26
C ILE A 115 -10.99 11.45 -10.93
N GLN A 116 -10.19 12.48 -10.69
CA GLN A 116 -10.68 13.83 -10.39
C GLN A 116 -11.57 14.37 -11.52
N THR A 117 -11.13 14.20 -12.77
CA THR A 117 -11.88 14.64 -13.94
C THR A 117 -13.16 13.80 -14.12
N ALA A 118 -13.10 12.49 -13.90
CA ALA A 118 -14.27 11.61 -13.96
C ALA A 118 -15.34 11.99 -12.93
N VAL A 119 -14.93 12.39 -11.71
CA VAL A 119 -15.85 12.88 -10.66
C VAL A 119 -16.55 14.16 -11.12
N LEU A 120 -15.83 15.09 -11.75
CA LEU A 120 -16.41 16.33 -12.30
C LEU A 120 -17.40 16.09 -13.44
N LEU A 121 -17.22 15.00 -14.21
CA LEU A 121 -18.14 14.62 -15.28
C LEU A 121 -19.36 13.86 -14.76
N THR A 122 -19.21 13.09 -13.68
CA THR A 122 -20.28 12.26 -13.13
C THR A 122 -21.24 13.03 -12.22
N LEU A 123 -20.71 13.98 -11.44
CA LEU A 123 -21.49 14.71 -10.43
C LEU A 123 -21.83 16.14 -10.91
N PRO A 124 -23.04 16.64 -10.62
CA PRO A 124 -23.43 17.99 -11.01
C PRO A 124 -22.98 19.07 -10.00
N GLY A 125 -22.65 20.26 -10.51
CA GLY A 125 -22.56 21.50 -9.74
C GLY A 125 -21.65 21.45 -8.51
N GLU A 126 -22.16 21.95 -7.38
CA GLU A 126 -21.42 22.06 -6.12
C GLU A 126 -21.01 20.69 -5.52
N LEU A 127 -21.77 19.62 -5.80
CA LEU A 127 -21.41 18.28 -5.34
C LEU A 127 -20.06 17.84 -5.90
N ALA A 128 -19.80 18.15 -7.18
CA ALA A 128 -18.55 17.82 -7.82
C ALA A 128 -17.37 18.58 -7.20
N ARG A 129 -17.56 19.87 -6.90
CA ARG A 129 -16.53 20.71 -6.26
C ARG A 129 -16.16 20.18 -4.87
N HIS A 130 -17.15 19.83 -4.06
CA HIS A 130 -16.92 19.26 -2.73
C HIS A 130 -16.24 17.89 -2.81
N ALA A 131 -16.71 17.01 -3.70
CA ALA A 131 -16.12 15.68 -3.87
C ALA A 131 -14.64 15.76 -4.29
N VAL A 132 -14.29 16.68 -5.20
CA VAL A 132 -12.90 16.92 -5.59
C VAL A 132 -12.08 17.46 -4.41
N SER A 133 -12.61 18.42 -3.65
CA SER A 133 -11.92 18.99 -2.48
C SER A 133 -11.63 17.91 -1.43
N GLU A 134 -12.61 17.07 -1.09
CA GLU A 134 -12.42 15.96 -0.15
C GLU A 134 -11.41 14.92 -0.69
N GLY A 135 -11.46 14.62 -1.99
CA GLY A 135 -10.50 13.74 -2.64
C GLY A 135 -9.05 14.25 -2.56
N THR A 136 -8.84 15.54 -2.84
CA THR A 136 -7.51 16.15 -2.74
C THR A 136 -6.97 16.13 -1.30
N LYS A 137 -7.80 16.46 -0.31
CA LYS A 137 -7.42 16.38 1.12
C LYS A 137 -6.98 14.97 1.50
N ALA A 138 -7.72 13.94 1.05
CA ALA A 138 -7.41 12.55 1.32
C ALA A 138 -6.05 12.14 0.72
N ILE A 139 -5.75 12.56 -0.52
CA ILE A 139 -4.47 12.30 -1.18
C ILE A 139 -3.33 12.93 -0.39
N THR A 140 -3.44 14.22 -0.01
CA THR A 140 -2.42 14.90 0.77
C THR A 140 -2.14 14.19 2.08
N LYS A 141 -3.20 13.82 2.82
CA LYS A 141 -3.08 13.08 4.08
C LYS A 141 -2.41 11.72 3.89
N TYR A 142 -2.75 11.00 2.82
CA TYR A 142 -2.15 9.70 2.52
C TYR A 142 -0.65 9.83 2.22
N THR A 143 -0.26 10.82 1.42
CA THR A 143 1.15 11.05 1.08
C THR A 143 1.97 11.49 2.29
N SER A 144 1.39 12.25 3.23
CA SER A 144 2.07 12.70 4.46
C SER A 144 2.16 11.66 5.57
N ALA A 145 1.35 10.59 5.52
CA ALA A 145 1.26 9.59 6.59
C ALA A 145 2.35 8.50 6.51
N LYS A 146 3.46 8.79 5.82
CA LYS A 146 4.59 7.87 5.62
C LYS A 146 5.71 8.13 6.61
#